data_AF-A0A2J6QPL4-F1
#
_entry.id   AF-A0A2J6QPL4-F1
#
_cell.length_a   1.000
_cell.length_b   1.000
_cell.length_c   1.000
_cell.angle_alpha   90.00
_cell.angle_beta   90.00
_cell.angle_gamma   90.00
#
_symmetry.space_group_name_H-M   'P 1'
#
loop_
_entity.id
_entity.type
_entity.pdbx_description
1 polymer ?
#
loop_
_entity_poly.entity_id
_entity_poly.type
_entity_poly.pdbx_seq_one_letter_code
_entity_poly.pdbx_strand_id
1 'polypeptide(L)'
;MSFNSRDIEEQSAEASQAMDDDPTLKATEVAAAFKAPYQRLFARRRGRPASHTRGGHNKKLTTPQDDALKEYILMLQYSGHGANLHEIRAAAERLLYFSNFTTGDSNSSVSVRWTKKWMTRQSDFLKAIREKPLSVK
;
A
#
# COMPACT_ATOMS: atom_id res chain seq x y z
N MET A 1 -20.20 -28.60 3.65
CA MET A 1 -21.22 -27.52 3.74
C MET A 1 -20.50 -26.19 3.55
N SER A 2 -20.75 -25.49 2.45
CA SER A 2 -20.02 -24.27 2.07
C SER A 2 -20.59 -23.07 2.82
N PHE A 3 -19.81 -22.45 3.70
CA PHE A 3 -20.18 -21.19 4.32
C PHE A 3 -20.01 -20.09 3.28
N ASN A 4 -21.12 -19.53 2.79
CA ASN A 4 -21.14 -18.29 2.00
C ASN A 4 -20.60 -17.14 2.87
N SER A 5 -19.28 -17.00 2.96
CA SER A 5 -18.65 -15.79 3.48
C SER A 5 -18.69 -14.74 2.38
N ARG A 6 -19.80 -14.00 2.27
CA ARG A 6 -19.80 -12.76 1.47
C ARG A 6 -18.72 -11.83 2.02
N ASP A 7 -18.04 -11.12 1.13
CA ASP A 7 -17.02 -10.17 1.55
C ASP A 7 -17.67 -9.09 2.43
N ILE A 8 -17.07 -8.84 3.59
CA ILE A 8 -17.57 -7.85 4.56
C ILE A 8 -17.61 -6.46 3.93
N GLU A 9 -16.71 -6.18 2.98
CA GLU A 9 -16.71 -4.90 2.24
C GLU A 9 -17.90 -4.81 1.28
N GLU A 10 -18.27 -5.90 0.62
CA GLU A 10 -19.46 -5.98 -0.25
C GLU A 10 -20.74 -5.74 0.55
N GLN A 11 -20.88 -6.41 1.71
CA GLN A 11 -22.00 -6.20 2.63
C GLN A 11 -22.10 -4.75 3.11
N SER A 12 -20.95 -4.12 3.40
CA SER A 12 -20.91 -2.72 3.85
C SER A 12 -21.26 -1.74 2.72
N ALA A 13 -20.93 -2.07 1.47
CA ALA A 13 -21.28 -1.27 0.31
C ALA A 13 -22.78 -1.35 0.00
N GLU A 14 -23.36 -2.55 -0.02
CA GLU A 14 -24.81 -2.76 -0.21
C GLU A 14 -25.62 -2.04 0.89
N ALA A 15 -25.19 -2.18 2.15
CA ALA A 15 -25.82 -1.49 3.27
C ALA A 15 -25.71 0.03 3.18
N SER A 16 -24.60 0.57 2.67
CA SER A 16 -24.45 2.01 2.45
C SER A 16 -25.41 2.48 1.37
N GLN A 17 -25.50 1.76 0.25
CA GLN A 17 -26.38 2.10 -0.86
C GLN A 17 -27.85 2.13 -0.41
N ALA A 18 -28.30 1.14 0.36
CA ALA A 18 -29.67 1.12 0.89
C ALA A 18 -29.99 2.32 1.79
N MET A 19 -29.01 2.84 2.55
CA MET A 19 -29.15 4.06 3.34
C MET A 19 -29.13 5.34 2.52
N ASP A 20 -28.48 5.31 1.36
CA ASP A 20 -28.42 6.44 0.44
C ASP A 20 -29.72 6.51 -0.42
N ASP A 21 -30.32 5.35 -0.72
CA ASP A 21 -31.61 5.22 -1.40
C ASP A 21 -32.80 5.62 -0.48
N ASP A 22 -32.74 5.29 0.81
CA ASP A 22 -33.71 5.73 1.83
C ASP A 22 -33.00 6.32 3.08
N PRO A 23 -32.85 7.65 3.14
CA PRO A 23 -32.19 8.34 4.25
C PRO A 23 -32.92 8.24 5.59
N THR A 24 -34.18 7.77 5.62
CA THR A 24 -34.96 7.64 6.85
C THR A 24 -34.64 6.37 7.62
N LEU A 25 -33.99 5.40 6.96
CA LEU A 25 -33.63 4.12 7.56
C LEU A 25 -32.58 4.28 8.66
N LYS A 26 -32.81 3.57 9.78
CA LYS A 26 -31.83 3.54 10.86
C LYS A 26 -30.65 2.66 10.47
N ALA A 27 -29.45 3.21 10.60
CA ALA A 27 -28.19 2.52 10.31
C ALA A 27 -28.05 1.16 11.03
N THR A 28 -28.63 1.01 12.22
CA THR A 28 -28.62 -0.24 12.98
C THR A 28 -29.48 -1.33 12.34
N GLU A 29 -30.64 -0.96 11.80
CA GLU A 29 -31.58 -1.88 11.15
C GLU A 29 -31.01 -2.33 9.79
N VAL A 30 -30.44 -1.40 9.03
CA VAL A 30 -29.79 -1.69 7.76
C VAL A 30 -28.55 -2.57 7.96
N ALA A 31 -27.70 -2.25 8.94
CA ALA A 31 -26.53 -3.09 9.26
C ALA A 31 -26.93 -4.54 9.60
N ALA A 32 -28.02 -4.72 10.36
CA ALA A 32 -28.55 -6.04 10.68
C ALA A 32 -29.10 -6.78 9.45
N ALA A 33 -29.88 -6.10 8.60
CA ALA A 33 -30.47 -6.66 7.40
C ALA A 33 -29.41 -7.17 6.40
N PHE A 34 -28.36 -6.38 6.19
CA PHE A 34 -27.27 -6.70 5.25
C PHE A 34 -26.12 -7.49 5.89
N LYS A 35 -26.22 -7.84 7.18
CA LYS A 35 -25.16 -8.51 7.97
C LYS A 35 -23.84 -7.74 7.97
N ALA A 36 -23.88 -6.43 7.72
CA ALA A 36 -22.71 -5.56 7.69
C ALA A 36 -22.32 -5.16 9.13
N PRO A 37 -21.04 -5.25 9.52
CA PRO A 37 -20.62 -4.77 10.84
C PRO A 37 -20.85 -3.27 10.98
N TYR A 38 -21.74 -2.88 11.89
CA TYR A 38 -22.20 -1.49 12.08
C TYR A 38 -21.07 -0.45 12.12
N GLN A 39 -20.02 -0.72 12.91
CA GLN A 39 -18.86 0.17 13.03
C GLN A 39 -18.10 0.36 11.71
N ARG A 40 -18.03 -0.68 10.87
CA ARG A 40 -17.38 -0.61 9.56
C ARG A 40 -18.24 0.14 8.56
N LEU A 41 -19.54 -0.14 8.51
CA LEU A 41 -20.50 0.62 7.70
C LEU A 41 -20.39 2.13 8.00
N PHE A 42 -20.44 2.51 9.27
CA PHE A 42 -20.35 3.92 9.67
C PHE A 42 -19.00 4.55 9.30
N ALA A 43 -17.91 3.79 9.44
CA ALA A 43 -16.59 4.24 9.02
C ALA A 43 -16.52 4.47 7.49
N ARG A 44 -17.11 3.59 6.68
CA ARG A 44 -17.17 3.72 5.21
C ARG A 44 -17.98 4.93 4.79
N ARG A 45 -19.15 5.15 5.41
CA ARG A 45 -19.98 6.34 5.15
C ARG A 45 -19.29 7.66 5.52
N ARG A 46 -18.37 7.63 6.49
CA ARG A 46 -17.47 8.77 6.80
C ARG A 46 -16.29 8.93 5.84
N GLY A 47 -16.22 8.14 4.77
CA GLY A 47 -15.14 8.20 3.78
C GLY A 47 -13.86 7.47 4.20
N ARG A 48 -13.85 6.67 5.28
CA ARG A 48 -12.66 5.86 5.62
C ARG A 48 -12.60 4.66 4.67
N PRO A 49 -11.57 4.54 3.81
CA PRO A 49 -11.48 3.42 2.89
C PRO A 49 -11.08 2.13 3.61
N ALA A 50 -11.18 1.01 2.90
CA ALA A 50 -10.83 -0.31 3.40
C ALA A 50 -9.38 -0.38 3.90
N SER A 51 -9.14 -1.23 4.90
CA SER A 51 -7.81 -1.30 5.53
C SER A 51 -6.72 -1.68 4.52
N HIS A 52 -7.07 -2.56 3.57
CA HIS A 52 -6.17 -2.98 2.50
C HIS A 52 -5.92 -1.89 1.44
N THR A 53 -6.85 -0.94 1.26
CA THR A 53 -6.70 0.18 0.31
C THR A 53 -6.07 1.43 0.95
N ARG A 54 -6.07 1.53 2.28
CA ARG A 54 -5.64 2.72 3.04
C ARG A 54 -4.17 3.13 2.93
N GLY A 55 -3.36 2.52 2.05
CA GLY A 55 -1.96 2.88 1.86
C GLY A 55 -1.20 2.95 3.19
N GLY A 56 -0.94 1.81 3.84
CA GLY A 56 -0.38 1.81 5.20
C GLY A 56 0.89 2.68 5.32
N HIS A 57 1.17 3.22 6.51
CA HIS A 57 2.31 4.12 6.82
C HIS A 57 3.69 3.71 6.25
N ASN A 58 3.84 2.44 5.87
CA ASN A 58 5.04 1.90 5.26
C ASN A 58 5.04 1.91 3.72
N LYS A 59 4.02 2.47 3.06
CA LYS A 59 3.87 2.66 1.60
C LYS A 59 3.93 4.16 1.29
N LYS A 60 5.10 4.76 1.51
CA LYS A 60 5.33 6.20 1.26
C LYS A 60 5.55 6.50 -0.22
N LEU A 61 6.12 5.54 -0.95
CA LEU A 61 6.32 5.64 -2.38
C LEU A 61 5.04 5.21 -3.11
N THR A 62 4.71 5.95 -4.16
CA THR A 62 3.75 5.55 -5.19
C THR A 62 4.32 4.38 -6.00
N THR A 63 3.47 3.67 -6.74
CA THR A 63 3.93 2.55 -7.59
C THR A 63 5.06 2.95 -8.55
N PRO A 64 4.95 4.08 -9.30
CA PRO A 64 6.04 4.51 -10.18
C PRO A 64 7.35 4.82 -9.44
N GLN A 65 7.26 5.37 -8.23
CA GLN A 65 8.45 5.63 -7.40
C GLN A 65 9.07 4.33 -6.87
N ASP A 66 8.24 3.34 -6.51
CA ASP A 66 8.70 2.02 -6.09
C ASP A 66 9.45 1.32 -7.24
N ASP A 67 8.96 1.44 -8.46
CA ASP A 67 9.60 0.85 -9.64
C ASP A 67 10.88 1.58 -10.04
N ALA A 68 10.89 2.93 -10.02
CA ALA A 68 12.11 3.72 -10.23
C ALA A 68 13.22 3.38 -9.21
N LEU A 69 12.84 3.12 -7.94
CA LEU A 69 13.79 2.69 -6.91
C LEU A 69 14.37 1.30 -7.22
N LYS A 70 13.57 0.37 -7.74
CA LYS A 70 14.05 -0.96 -8.17
C LYS A 70 15.00 -0.85 -9.37
N GLU A 71 14.67 -0.03 -10.36
CA GLU A 71 15.55 0.22 -11.52
C GLU A 71 16.90 0.79 -11.10
N TYR A 72 16.91 1.73 -10.16
CA TYR A 72 18.14 2.25 -9.58
C TYR A 72 18.97 1.13 -8.90
N ILE A 73 18.34 0.25 -8.14
CA ILE A 73 19.02 -0.88 -7.49
C ILE A 73 19.58 -1.86 -8.53
N LEU A 74 18.84 -2.13 -9.62
CA LEU A 74 19.32 -2.95 -10.73
C LEU A 74 20.55 -2.32 -11.41
N MET A 75 20.51 -1.02 -11.68
CA MET A 75 21.63 -0.29 -12.27
C MET A 75 22.90 -0.39 -11.41
N LEU A 76 22.77 -0.25 -10.09
CA LEU A 76 23.89 -0.46 -9.16
C LEU A 76 24.43 -1.89 -9.28
N GLN A 77 23.54 -2.89 -9.26
CA GLN A 77 23.92 -4.30 -9.35
C GLN A 77 24.66 -4.62 -10.65
N TYR A 78 24.18 -4.10 -11.80
CA TYR A 78 24.85 -4.25 -13.10
C TYR A 78 26.21 -3.53 -13.16
N SER A 79 26.38 -2.48 -12.37
CA SER A 79 27.65 -1.78 -12.19
C SER A 79 28.61 -2.49 -11.23
N GLY A 80 28.24 -3.67 -10.73
CA GLY A 80 29.03 -4.46 -9.78
C GLY A 80 28.90 -4.00 -8.32
N HIS A 81 27.94 -3.13 -8.00
CA HIS A 81 27.73 -2.62 -6.65
C HIS A 81 26.37 -3.04 -6.10
N GLY A 82 26.35 -3.78 -5.00
CA GLY A 82 25.09 -4.13 -4.33
C GLY A 82 24.54 -2.94 -3.55
N ALA A 83 23.29 -2.55 -3.79
CA ALA A 83 22.65 -1.45 -3.06
C ALA A 83 22.55 -1.76 -1.55
N ASN A 84 23.15 -0.89 -0.74
CA ASN A 84 23.08 -1.00 0.72
C ASN A 84 21.87 -0.24 1.30
N LEU A 85 21.58 -0.43 2.59
CA LEU A 85 20.43 0.20 3.26
C LEU A 85 20.45 1.73 3.17
N HIS A 86 21.62 2.35 3.27
CA HIS A 86 21.76 3.80 3.22
C HIS A 86 21.48 4.35 1.82
N GLU A 87 21.95 3.66 0.78
CA GLU A 87 21.72 4.03 -0.62
C GLU A 87 20.24 3.92 -0.99
N ILE A 88 19.59 2.81 -0.61
CA ILE A 88 18.14 2.62 -0.84
C ILE A 88 17.35 3.73 -0.13
N ARG A 89 17.72 4.06 1.11
CA ARG A 89 17.08 5.14 1.87
C ARG A 89 17.26 6.49 1.19
N ALA A 90 18.50 6.84 0.83
CA ALA A 90 18.83 8.12 0.21
C ALA A 90 18.15 8.28 -1.16
N ALA A 91 18.09 7.22 -1.96
CA ALA A 91 17.37 7.22 -3.23
C ALA A 91 15.86 7.42 -3.03
N ALA A 92 15.25 6.72 -2.07
CA ALA A 92 13.83 6.91 -1.73
C ALA A 92 13.53 8.32 -1.21
N GLU A 93 14.40 8.89 -0.36
CA GLU A 93 14.31 10.28 0.10
C GLU A 93 14.40 11.27 -1.07
N ARG A 94 15.29 11.04 -2.04
CA ARG A 94 15.38 11.88 -3.26
C ARG A 94 14.12 11.81 -4.10
N LEU A 95 13.59 10.61 -4.35
CA LEU A 95 12.35 10.43 -5.12
C LEU A 95 11.18 11.18 -4.49
N LEU A 96 11.06 11.15 -3.16
CA LEU A 96 10.04 11.89 -2.42
C LEU A 96 10.28 13.39 -2.45
N TYR A 97 11.52 13.83 -2.29
CA TYR A 97 11.87 15.26 -2.36
C TYR A 97 11.43 15.89 -3.68
N PHE A 98 11.72 15.23 -4.81
CA PHE A 98 11.35 15.74 -6.13
C PHE A 98 9.84 15.70 -6.39
N SER A 99 9.12 14.66 -5.94
CA SER A 99 7.66 14.62 -6.07
C SER A 99 6.97 15.67 -5.20
N ASN A 100 7.56 15.98 -4.05
CA ASN A 100 6.94 16.89 -3.11
C ASN A 100 7.27 18.35 -3.40
N PHE A 101 8.38 18.62 -4.11
CA PHE A 101 8.65 19.95 -4.65
C PHE A 101 7.52 20.44 -5.56
N THR A 102 6.93 19.55 -6.36
CA THR A 102 5.76 19.84 -7.21
C THR A 102 4.44 19.95 -6.45
N THR A 103 4.35 19.42 -5.23
CA THR A 103 3.09 19.30 -4.47
C THR A 103 3.06 20.19 -3.21
N GLY A 104 4.17 20.84 -2.85
CA GLY A 104 4.30 21.74 -1.70
C GLY A 104 4.42 21.05 -0.33
N ASP A 105 4.53 19.71 -0.30
CA ASP A 105 4.43 18.93 0.95
C ASP A 105 5.81 18.58 1.51
N SER A 106 6.38 19.43 2.36
CA SER A 106 7.82 19.41 2.71
C SER A 106 8.28 18.28 3.66
N ASN A 107 7.40 17.37 4.10
CA ASN A 107 7.68 16.46 5.23
C ASN A 107 7.84 14.96 4.88
N SER A 108 8.23 14.63 3.65
CA SER A 108 8.34 13.25 3.19
C SER A 108 9.74 12.65 3.37
N SER A 109 10.21 12.46 4.60
CA SER A 109 11.42 11.67 4.85
C SER A 109 11.11 10.18 5.03
N VAL A 110 12.02 9.29 4.63
CA VAL A 110 11.91 7.85 4.95
C VAL A 110 12.80 7.51 6.14
N SER A 111 12.26 6.81 7.13
CA SER A 111 13.04 6.34 8.27
C SER A 111 13.80 5.05 7.93
N VAL A 112 14.84 4.74 8.69
CA VAL A 112 15.53 3.43 8.60
C VAL A 112 14.57 2.26 8.78
N ARG A 113 13.58 2.41 9.67
CA ARG A 113 12.55 1.39 9.90
C ARG A 113 11.67 1.19 8.65
N TRP A 114 11.33 2.28 7.98
CA TRP A 114 10.62 2.22 6.70
C TRP A 114 11.45 1.46 5.66
N THR A 115 12.74 1.78 5.51
CA THR A 115 13.64 1.13 4.54
C THR A 115 13.75 -0.36 4.79
N LYS A 116 13.96 -0.79 6.05
CA LYS A 116 13.98 -2.22 6.40
C LYS A 116 12.69 -2.92 6.01
N LYS A 117 11.53 -2.30 6.32
CA LYS A 117 10.23 -2.87 5.97
C LYS A 117 9.99 -2.90 4.46
N TRP A 118 10.47 -1.91 3.73
CA TRP A 118 10.43 -1.91 2.26
C TRP A 118 11.24 -3.07 1.70
N MET A 119 12.48 -3.26 2.16
CA MET A 119 13.32 -4.39 1.74
C MET A 119 12.69 -5.76 2.04
N THR A 120 12.00 -5.92 3.18
CA THR A 120 11.27 -7.16 3.48
C THR A 120 10.16 -7.43 2.46
N ARG A 121 9.42 -6.40 2.05
CA ARG A 121 8.36 -6.54 1.04
C ARG A 121 8.91 -6.84 -0.35
N GLN A 122 10.06 -6.27 -0.69
CA GLN A 122 10.74 -6.48 -1.96
C GLN A 122 11.75 -7.63 -1.89
N SER A 123 11.62 -8.54 -0.91
CA SER A 123 12.64 -9.56 -0.66
C SER A 123 12.81 -10.53 -1.83
N ASP A 124 11.75 -10.85 -2.56
CA ASP A 124 11.83 -11.71 -3.75
C ASP A 124 12.61 -11.05 -4.88
N PHE A 125 12.35 -9.75 -5.14
CA PHE A 125 13.14 -8.95 -6.08
C PHE A 125 14.61 -8.88 -5.68
N LEU A 126 14.89 -8.56 -4.40
CA LEU A 126 16.26 -8.43 -3.91
C LEU A 126 17.05 -9.76 -3.93
N LYS A 127 16.36 -10.90 -3.79
CA LYS A 127 16.96 -12.23 -3.96
C LYS A 127 17.27 -12.50 -5.43
N ALA A 128 16.30 -12.25 -6.32
CA ALA A 128 16.45 -12.51 -7.76
C ALA A 128 17.65 -11.78 -8.38
N ILE A 129 17.91 -10.53 -7.96
CA ILE A 129 19.07 -9.76 -8.49
C ILE A 129 20.42 -10.17 -7.89
N ARG A 130 20.43 -10.89 -6.76
CA ARG A 130 21.65 -11.37 -6.10
C ARG A 130 22.14 -12.69 -6.69
N GLU A 131 21.25 -13.47 -7.28
CA GLU A 131 21.62 -14.70 -7.97
C GLU A 131 22.48 -14.34 -9.19
N LYS A 132 23.69 -14.93 -9.25
CA LYS A 132 24.65 -14.67 -10.34
C LYS A 132 23.99 -15.00 -11.68
N PRO A 133 24.22 -14.23 -12.77
CA PRO A 133 23.91 -14.73 -14.10
C PRO A 133 24.66 -16.05 -14.29
N LEU A 134 23.96 -17.05 -14.83
CA LEU A 134 24.45 -18.41 -15.08
C LEU A 134 25.89 -18.36 -15.58
N SER A 135 26.80 -19.04 -14.87
CA SER A 135 28.18 -19.23 -15.29
C SER A 135 28.18 -19.66 -16.76
N VAL A 136 28.69 -18.79 -17.64
CA VAL A 136 28.95 -19.17 -19.03
C VAL A 136 29.99 -20.29 -18.94
N LYS A 137 29.63 -21.49 -19.40
CA LYS A 137 30.56 -22.61 -19.57
C LYS A 137 31.41 -22.38 -20.79
#